data_AF-A0A6L7LZQ7-F1
#
_entry.id   AF-A0A6L7LZQ7-F1
#
_cell.length_a   1.000
_cell.length_b   1.000
_cell.length_c   1.000
_cell.angle_alpha   90.00
_cell.angle_beta   90.00
_cell.angle_gamma   90.00
#
_symmetry.space_group_name_H-M   'P 1'
#
loop_
_entity.id
_entity.type
_entity.pdbx_description
1 polymer ?
#
loop_
_entity_poly.entity_id
_entity_poly.type
_entity_poly.pdbx_seq_one_letter_code
_entity_poly.pdbx_strand_id
1 'polypeptide(L)'
;MSEPSGQSDYAEEERCLPIHRIREVDVLDDRHVVFRMSRKTYYLVQLPHRCPGLRRNDPVAYETVNGMSVCSLDAIRGTFRFGPGDSRLGPPCSIPGFQEVTVEQLATLREFLRQGKQKRK
;
A
#
# COMPACT_ATOMS: atom_id res chain seq x y z
N MET A 1 15.75 -36.89 -5.61
CA MET A 1 16.02 -35.99 -4.47
C MET A 1 15.35 -34.69 -4.83
N SER A 2 14.23 -34.37 -4.19
CA SER A 2 13.46 -33.17 -4.50
C SER A 2 14.16 -31.97 -3.88
N GLU A 3 14.78 -31.14 -4.71
CA GLU A 3 15.35 -29.87 -4.29
C GLU A 3 14.20 -28.97 -3.81
N PRO A 4 14.31 -28.38 -2.61
CA PRO A 4 13.30 -27.46 -2.12
C PRO A 4 13.28 -26.28 -3.09
N SER A 5 12.14 -26.12 -3.77
CA SER A 5 11.76 -24.90 -4.47
C SER A 5 12.15 -23.73 -3.58
N GLY A 6 13.19 -23.01 -4.00
CA GLY A 6 13.60 -21.75 -3.40
C GLY A 6 12.34 -20.91 -3.32
N GLN A 7 11.81 -20.83 -2.11
CA GLN A 7 10.64 -20.06 -1.78
C GLN A 7 11.09 -18.62 -2.00
N SER A 8 10.87 -18.11 -3.21
CA SER A 8 10.61 -16.70 -3.40
C SER A 8 9.29 -16.40 -2.69
N ASP A 9 9.35 -16.46 -1.36
CA ASP A 9 8.38 -15.95 -0.39
C ASP A 9 8.39 -14.41 -0.39
N TYR A 10 9.16 -13.82 -1.30
CA TYR A 10 9.14 -12.43 -1.66
C TYR A 10 8.35 -12.34 -2.95
N ALA A 11 7.02 -12.37 -2.79
CA ALA A 11 6.14 -11.41 -3.41
C ALA A 11 6.60 -10.93 -4.79
N GLU A 12 6.03 -11.48 -5.87
CA GLU A 12 6.27 -10.93 -7.21
C GLU A 12 6.04 -9.42 -7.16
N GLU A 13 7.11 -8.67 -7.44
CA GLU A 13 7.07 -7.21 -7.42
C GLU A 13 6.32 -6.77 -8.67
N GLU A 14 4.99 -6.77 -8.56
CA GLU A 14 4.10 -6.36 -9.64
C GLU A 14 4.37 -4.89 -9.95
N ARG A 15 4.72 -4.61 -11.20
CA ARG A 15 5.12 -3.26 -11.61
C ARG A 15 3.94 -2.32 -11.84
N CYS A 16 2.78 -2.90 -12.16
CA CYS A 16 1.52 -2.22 -12.48
C CYS A 16 0.31 -3.01 -12.00
N LEU A 17 -0.47 -2.44 -11.09
CA LEU A 17 -1.72 -3.03 -10.60
C LEU A 17 -2.94 -2.45 -11.32
N PRO A 18 -3.79 -3.27 -11.96
CA PRO A 18 -5.02 -2.79 -12.56
C PRO A 18 -6.02 -2.23 -11.52
N ILE A 19 -6.46 -0.97 -11.68
CA ILE A 19 -7.38 -0.31 -10.75
C ILE A 19 -8.72 -1.05 -10.66
N HIS A 20 -9.16 -1.64 -11.78
CA HIS A 20 -10.40 -2.41 -11.84
C HIS A 20 -10.40 -3.66 -10.93
N ARG A 21 -9.22 -4.17 -10.53
CA ARG A 21 -9.11 -5.29 -9.59
C ARG A 21 -9.06 -4.83 -8.14
N ILE A 22 -8.70 -3.58 -7.89
CA ILE A 22 -8.58 -2.99 -6.55
C ILE A 22 -9.98 -2.81 -5.99
N ARG A 23 -10.27 -3.53 -4.91
CA ARG A 23 -11.54 -3.42 -4.17
C ARG A 23 -11.47 -2.39 -3.07
N GLU A 24 -10.33 -2.30 -2.39
CA GLU A 24 -10.16 -1.47 -1.22
C GLU A 24 -8.69 -1.12 -1.04
N VAL A 25 -8.43 0.06 -0.50
CA VAL A 25 -7.08 0.53 -0.17
C VAL A 25 -7.04 0.81 1.32
N ASP A 26 -6.25 0.03 2.02
CA ASP A 26 -6.10 0.08 3.47
C ASP A 26 -4.72 0.64 3.81
N VAL A 27 -4.67 1.84 4.37
CA VAL A 27 -3.42 2.45 4.80
C VAL A 27 -3.09 1.92 6.19
N LEU A 28 -1.98 1.18 6.31
CA LEU A 28 -1.48 0.71 7.61
C LEU A 28 -0.75 1.82 8.36
N ASP A 29 0.09 2.55 7.64
CA ASP A 29 0.97 3.59 8.18
C ASP A 29 1.34 4.63 7.11
N ASP A 30 2.05 5.69 7.49
CA ASP A 30 2.49 6.75 6.55
C ASP A 30 3.53 6.30 5.51
N ARG A 31 4.01 5.05 5.63
CA ARG A 31 4.92 4.38 4.70
C ARG A 31 4.35 3.09 4.11
N HIS A 32 3.21 2.61 4.57
CA HIS A 32 2.71 1.27 4.24
C HIS A 32 1.25 1.35 3.83
N VAL A 33 1.00 1.06 2.55
CA VAL A 33 -0.35 1.03 1.97
C VAL A 33 -0.64 -0.35 1.45
N VAL A 34 -1.83 -0.86 1.69
CA VAL A 34 -2.25 -2.18 1.25
C VAL A 34 -3.41 -2.04 0.28
N PHE A 35 -3.23 -2.58 -0.91
CA PHE A 35 -4.26 -2.67 -1.93
C PHE A 35 -4.86 -4.07 -1.88
N ARG A 36 -6.16 -4.16 -1.60
CA ARG A 36 -6.90 -5.42 -1.63
C ARG A 36 -7.44 -5.65 -3.03
N MET A 37 -7.03 -6.75 -3.66
CA MET A 37 -7.59 -7.17 -4.94
C MET A 37 -8.74 -8.16 -4.81
N SER A 38 -9.49 -8.31 -5.91
CA SER A 38 -10.38 -9.45 -6.09
C SER A 38 -9.57 -10.74 -6.26
N ARG A 39 -9.96 -11.83 -5.57
CA ARG A 39 -9.30 -13.16 -5.46
C ARG A 39 -8.39 -13.40 -4.24
N LYS A 40 -8.54 -12.63 -3.14
CA LYS A 40 -7.76 -12.78 -1.89
C LYS A 40 -6.25 -12.48 -2.02
N THR A 41 -5.87 -11.80 -3.10
CA THR A 41 -4.52 -11.24 -3.28
C THR A 41 -4.47 -9.84 -2.69
N TYR A 42 -3.39 -9.52 -2.00
CA TYR A 42 -3.15 -8.19 -1.43
C TYR A 42 -1.81 -7.69 -1.94
N TYR A 43 -1.69 -6.39 -2.12
CA TYR A 43 -0.42 -5.78 -2.53
C TYR A 43 -0.04 -4.74 -1.51
N LEU A 44 1.14 -4.91 -0.91
CA LEU A 44 1.73 -3.96 -0.01
C LEU A 44 2.63 -3.02 -0.81
N VAL A 45 2.34 -1.72 -0.73
CA VAL A 45 3.26 -0.67 -1.14
C VAL A 45 4.01 -0.19 0.08
N GLN A 46 5.32 -0.33 0.03
CA GLN A 46 6.22 0.26 1.01
C GLN A 46 6.88 1.50 0.40
N LEU A 47 6.53 2.67 0.90
CA LEU A 47 7.09 3.94 0.45
C LEU A 47 8.47 4.16 1.10
N PRO A 48 9.49 4.64 0.36
CA PRO A 48 10.83 4.88 0.89
C PRO A 48 10.83 6.05 1.88
N HIS A 49 9.91 7.00 1.70
CA HIS A 49 9.73 8.17 2.54
C HIS A 49 8.33 8.19 3.14
N ARG A 50 8.18 8.86 4.29
CA ARG A 50 6.85 9.13 4.86
C ARG A 50 6.07 9.98 3.89
N CYS A 51 4.90 9.51 3.46
CA CYS A 51 4.03 10.30 2.63
C CYS A 51 3.15 11.16 3.53
N PRO A 52 3.36 12.48 3.56
CA PRO A 52 2.58 13.34 4.44
C PRO A 52 1.15 13.42 3.87
N GLY A 53 0.14 13.27 4.74
CA GLY A 53 -1.27 13.17 4.34
C GLY A 53 -1.77 11.73 4.17
N LEU A 54 -0.87 10.74 4.25
CA LEU A 54 -1.26 9.34 4.32
C LEU A 54 -1.64 9.02 5.76
N ARG A 55 -2.94 9.00 6.04
CA ARG A 55 -3.47 8.70 7.38
C ARG A 55 -4.08 7.30 7.39
N ARG A 56 -3.88 6.61 8.51
CA ARG A 56 -4.46 5.28 8.73
C ARG A 56 -5.99 5.40 8.62
N ASN A 57 -6.60 4.57 7.77
CA ASN A 57 -8.05 4.57 7.52
C ASN A 57 -8.62 5.84 6.86
N ASP A 58 -7.79 6.72 6.29
CA ASP A 58 -8.23 7.83 5.44
C ASP A 58 -8.13 7.42 3.96
N PRO A 59 -9.04 7.92 3.10
CA PRO A 59 -8.94 7.73 1.67
C PRO A 59 -7.68 8.43 1.14
N VAL A 60 -6.96 7.72 0.28
CA VAL A 60 -5.80 8.26 -0.44
C VAL A 60 -6.19 8.43 -1.90
N ALA A 61 -5.72 9.50 -2.52
CA ALA A 61 -5.82 9.64 -3.94
C ALA A 61 -4.56 9.07 -4.58
N TYR A 62 -4.71 8.44 -5.73
CA TYR A 62 -3.59 7.99 -6.53
C TYR A 62 -3.78 8.55 -7.93
N GLU A 63 -2.72 9.14 -8.47
CA GLU A 63 -2.72 9.70 -9.80
C GLU A 63 -2.06 8.67 -10.71
N THR A 64 -2.89 8.00 -11.50
CA THR A 64 -2.42 7.02 -12.48
C THR A 64 -2.26 7.67 -13.84
N VAL A 65 -1.08 7.55 -14.45
CA VAL A 65 -0.81 8.13 -15.77
C VAL A 65 -1.76 7.61 -16.85
N ASN A 66 -2.08 6.32 -16.82
CA ASN A 66 -2.94 5.67 -17.82
C ASN A 66 -4.41 5.54 -17.41
N GLY A 67 -4.80 5.96 -16.20
CA GLY A 67 -6.19 5.86 -15.71
C GLY A 67 -6.74 4.43 -15.49
N MET A 68 -6.02 3.39 -15.93
CA MET A 68 -6.47 1.99 -15.91
C MET A 68 -5.70 1.11 -14.92
N SER A 69 -4.49 1.51 -14.54
CA SER A 69 -3.58 0.76 -13.66
C SER A 69 -2.71 1.70 -12.85
N VAL A 70 -2.43 1.35 -11.60
CA VAL A 70 -1.45 2.01 -10.73
C VAL A 70 -0.10 1.32 -10.89
N CYS A 71 0.89 2.01 -11.43
CA CYS A 71 2.24 1.54 -11.67
C CYS A 71 3.25 2.12 -10.67
N SER A 72 4.44 1.52 -10.61
CA SER A 72 5.60 2.01 -9.84
C SER A 72 6.14 3.38 -10.30
N LEU A 73 5.65 3.92 -11.41
CA LEU A 73 5.97 5.29 -11.84
C LEU A 73 4.87 6.29 -11.45
N ASP A 74 3.75 5.80 -10.90
CA ASP A 74 2.66 6.64 -10.45
C ASP A 74 2.93 7.26 -9.08
N ALA A 75 2.11 8.24 -8.74
CA ALA A 75 2.21 8.97 -7.50
C ALA A 75 0.93 8.80 -6.66
N ILE A 76 1.12 8.50 -5.37
CA ILE A 76 0.04 8.55 -4.38
C ILE A 76 0.05 9.92 -3.73
N ARG A 77 -1.12 10.51 -3.57
CA ARG A 77 -1.36 11.73 -2.82
C ARG A 77 -2.20 11.41 -1.60
N GLY A 78 -1.63 11.62 -0.42
CA GLY A 78 -2.39 11.62 0.82
C GLY A 78 -3.46 12.71 0.82
N THR A 79 -4.52 12.53 1.60
CA THR A 79 -5.53 13.58 1.82
C THR A 79 -5.26 14.26 3.16
N PHE A 80 -5.12 15.59 3.12
CA PHE A 80 -4.96 16.42 4.31
C PHE A 80 -6.28 17.08 4.63
N ARG A 81 -6.78 16.85 5.84
CA ARG A 81 -7.89 17.61 6.40
C ARG A 81 -7.32 18.80 7.17
N PHE A 82 -7.41 19.99 6.59
CA PHE A 82 -6.99 21.23 7.25
C PHE A 82 -8.12 21.88 8.05
N GLY A 83 -9.38 21.51 7.79
CA GLY A 83 -10.54 22.00 8.51
C GLY A 83 -11.83 21.27 8.13
N PRO A 84 -12.98 21.67 8.69
CA PRO A 84 -14.28 21.14 8.29
C PRO A 84 -14.54 21.48 6.82
N GLY A 85 -14.56 20.48 5.94
CA GLY A 85 -14.82 20.64 4.50
C GLY A 85 -13.62 20.98 3.63
N ASP A 86 -12.44 21.31 4.19
CA ASP A 86 -11.21 21.56 3.41
C ASP A 86 -10.30 20.32 3.45
N SER A 87 -10.49 19.45 2.45
CA SER A 87 -9.62 18.29 2.20
C SER A 87 -8.75 18.57 0.99
N ARG A 88 -7.46 18.76 1.19
CA ARG A 88 -6.49 19.00 0.11
C ARG A 88 -5.64 17.77 -0.16
N LEU A 89 -5.29 17.59 -1.42
CA LEU A 89 -4.33 16.58 -1.84
C LEU A 89 -2.94 17.02 -1.40
N GLY A 90 -2.21 16.07 -0.81
CA GLY A 90 -0.83 16.21 -0.42
C GLY A 90 0.15 16.26 -1.57
N PRO A 91 1.44 16.51 -1.27
CA PRO A 91 2.49 16.31 -2.25
C PRO A 91 2.48 14.86 -2.76
N PRO A 92 2.78 14.66 -4.05
CA PRO A 92 2.87 13.32 -4.64
C PRO A 92 4.01 12.52 -4.01
N CYS A 93 3.72 11.28 -3.69
CA CYS A 93 4.67 10.30 -3.18
C CYS A 93 4.85 9.19 -4.20
N SER A 94 6.09 8.99 -4.63
CA SER A 94 6.44 7.97 -5.60
C SER A 94 6.28 6.58 -5.01
N ILE A 95 5.66 5.69 -5.78
CA ILE A 95 5.48 4.27 -5.44
C ILE A 95 6.71 3.51 -5.93
N PRO A 96 7.61 2.98 -5.09
CA PRO A 96 8.77 2.26 -5.61
C PRO A 96 8.40 0.93 -6.29
N GLY A 97 7.32 0.29 -5.82
CA GLY A 97 6.86 -1.02 -6.29
C GLY A 97 5.69 -1.54 -5.46
N PHE A 98 5.09 -2.64 -5.93
CA PHE A 98 4.01 -3.34 -5.23
C PHE A 98 4.48 -4.74 -4.87
N GLN A 99 4.43 -5.04 -3.58
CA GLN A 99 4.82 -6.34 -3.06
C GLN A 99 3.55 -7.19 -2.90
N GLU A 100 3.40 -8.25 -3.69
CA GLU A 100 2.30 -9.20 -3.51
C GLU A 100 2.38 -9.92 -2.15
N VAL A 101 1.37 -9.77 -1.31
CA VAL A 101 1.27 -10.45 -0.02
C VAL A 101 -0.02 -11.24 0.09
N THR A 102 0.04 -12.39 0.75
CA THR A 102 -1.15 -13.19 1.04
C THR A 102 -1.92 -12.60 2.22
N VAL A 103 -3.17 -13.03 2.40
CA VAL A 103 -3.98 -12.62 3.56
C VAL A 103 -3.30 -12.97 4.90
N GLU A 104 -2.59 -14.10 4.95
CA GLU A 104 -1.88 -14.57 6.14
C GLU A 104 -0.64 -13.72 6.44
N GLN A 105 0.15 -13.40 5.41
CA GLN A 105 1.28 -12.48 5.55
C GLN A 105 0.81 -11.08 5.94
N LEU A 106 -0.28 -10.59 5.35
CA LEU A 106 -0.85 -9.29 5.69
C LEU A 106 -1.38 -9.24 7.14
N ALA A 107 -2.05 -10.29 7.60
CA ALA A 107 -2.52 -10.40 8.98
C ALA A 107 -1.34 -10.34 9.96
N THR A 108 -0.28 -11.10 9.66
CA THR A 108 0.96 -11.11 10.43
C THR A 108 1.63 -9.73 10.46
N LEU A 109 1.77 -9.08 9.30
CA LEU A 109 2.35 -7.73 9.19
C LEU A 109 1.54 -6.69 9.96
N ARG A 110 0.20 -6.72 9.88
CA ARG A 110 -0.69 -5.84 10.63
C ARG A 110 -0.48 -5.97 12.14
N GLU A 111 -0.37 -7.20 12.63
CA GLU A 111 -0.09 -7.48 14.04
C GLU A 111 1.29 -6.97 14.46
N PHE A 112 2.34 -7.22 13.66
CA PHE A 112 3.68 -6.70 13.93
C PHE A 112 3.72 -5.16 13.99
N LEU A 113 3.08 -4.48 13.04
CA LEU A 113 3.00 -3.01 13.02
C LEU A 113 2.22 -2.47 14.22
N ARG A 114 1.18 -3.19 14.66
CA ARG A 114 0.40 -2.84 15.87
C ARG A 114 1.26 -2.95 17.13
N GLN A 115 2.01 -4.04 17.29
CA GLN A 115 2.90 -4.25 18.42
C GLN A 115 4.07 -3.25 18.46
N GLY A 116 4.65 -2.91 17.30
CA GLY A 116 5.71 -1.92 17.19
C GLY A 116 5.29 -0.52 17.63
N LYS A 117 4.03 -0.12 17.37
CA LYS A 117 3.46 1.14 17.88
C LYS A 117 3.21 1.10 19.40
N GLN A 118 2.79 -0.05 19.95
CA GLN A 118 2.50 -0.22 21.37
C GLN A 118 3.77 -0.05 22.24
N LYS A 119 4.94 -0.48 21.74
CA LYS A 119 6.21 -0.45 22.49
C LYS A 119 6.93 0.92 22.48
N ARG A 120 6.40 1.91 21.76
CA ARG A 120 6.94 3.28 21.70
C ARG A 120 6.22 4.26 22.65
N LYS A 121 5.46 3.75 23.62
CA LYS A 121 4.74 4.55 24.61
C LYS A 121 5.34 4.38 26.00
#